data_AF-A0AAD0QKX1-F1
#
_entry.id   AF-A0AAD0QKX1-F1
#
_cell.length_a   1.000
_cell.length_b   1.000
_cell.length_c   1.000
_cell.angle_alpha   90.00
_cell.angle_beta   90.00
_cell.angle_gamma   90.00
#
_symmetry.space_group_name_H-M   'P 1'
#
loop_
_entity.id
_entity.type
_entity.pdbx_description
1 polymer ?
#
loop_
_entity_poly.entity_id
_entity_poly.type
_entity_poly.pdbx_seq_one_letter_code
_entity_poly.pdbx_strand_id
1 'polypeptide(L)'
;MQTLILLFTIFIVILLLIYIFFKSKQNRLFSLLSGTCPSCKETKKVFFDKTSNTHFTQEIIKPRVLKDYGCSGVKDVEFLCTSCGLKELYSINSQMGCGI
;
A
#
# COMPACT_ATOMS: atom_id res chain seq x y z
N MET A 1 -16.50 0.46 -41.44
CA MET A 1 -17.24 0.94 -40.24
C MET A 1 -17.06 0.00 -39.06
N GLN A 2 -17.40 -1.29 -39.17
CA GLN A 2 -17.32 -2.25 -38.06
C GLN A 2 -15.89 -2.51 -37.54
N THR A 3 -14.89 -2.61 -38.41
CA THR A 3 -13.48 -2.80 -38.02
C THR A 3 -12.89 -1.59 -37.29
N LEU A 4 -13.23 -0.37 -37.73
CA LEU A 4 -12.80 0.87 -37.07
C LEU A 4 -13.44 1.00 -35.68
N ILE A 5 -14.73 0.71 -35.55
CA ILE A 5 -15.44 0.74 -34.27
C ILE A 5 -14.83 -0.27 -33.30
N LEU A 6 -14.52 -1.49 -33.76
CA LEU A 6 -13.86 -2.53 -32.95
C LEU A 6 -12.47 -2.08 -32.45
N LEU A 7 -11.69 -1.39 -33.30
CA LEU A 7 -10.36 -0.93 -32.94
C LEU A 7 -10.44 0.17 -31.86
N PHE A 8 -11.39 1.08 -31.99
CA PHE A 8 -11.67 2.11 -30.98
C PHE A 8 -12.14 1.53 -29.65
N THR A 9 -13.02 0.52 -29.66
CA THR A 9 -13.50 -0.09 -28.41
C THR A 9 -12.38 -0.83 -27.68
N ILE A 10 -11.53 -1.58 -28.40
CA ILE A 10 -10.36 -2.24 -27.81
C ILE A 10 -9.41 -1.21 -27.19
N PHE A 11 -9.16 -0.10 -27.88
CA PHE A 11 -8.31 0.97 -27.36
C PHE A 11 -8.84 1.55 -26.04
N ILE A 12 -10.15 1.82 -25.95
CA ILE A 12 -10.79 2.31 -24.72
C ILE A 12 -10.67 1.28 -23.59
N VAL A 13 -10.87 -0.01 -23.88
CA VAL A 13 -10.73 -1.09 -22.88
C VAL A 13 -9.30 -1.14 -22.34
N ILE A 14 -8.28 -1.02 -23.19
CA ILE A 14 -6.88 -1.00 -22.76
C ILE A 14 -6.62 0.17 -21.81
N LEU A 15 -7.08 1.38 -22.16
CA LEU A 15 -6.94 2.55 -21.28
C LEU A 15 -7.61 2.35 -19.92
N LEU A 16 -8.81 1.75 -19.90
CA LEU A 16 -9.51 1.44 -18.66
C LEU A 16 -8.75 0.41 -17.80
N LEU A 17 -8.19 -0.63 -18.41
CA LEU A 17 -7.39 -1.63 -17.69
C LEU A 17 -6.14 -1.00 -17.05
N ILE A 18 -5.45 -0.12 -17.77
CA ILE A 18 -4.28 0.61 -17.26
C ILE A 18 -4.70 1.48 -16.06
N TYR A 19 -5.80 2.22 -16.18
CA TYR A 19 -6.32 3.05 -15.09
C TYR A 19 -6.67 2.23 -13.85
N ILE A 20 -7.38 1.11 -14.02
CA ILE A 20 -7.78 0.21 -12.93
C ILE A 20 -6.53 -0.39 -12.24
N PHE A 21 -5.50 -0.76 -13.02
CA PHE A 21 -4.25 -1.27 -12.49
C PHE A 21 -3.56 -0.27 -11.56
N PHE A 22 -3.40 0.99 -12.00
CA PHE A 22 -2.80 2.02 -11.16
C PHE A 22 -3.63 2.32 -9.92
N LYS A 23 -4.96 2.39 -10.05
CA LYS A 23 -5.88 2.62 -8.92
C LYS A 23 -5.80 1.48 -7.89
N SER A 24 -5.75 0.23 -8.34
CA SER A 24 -5.62 -0.93 -7.46
C SER A 24 -4.31 -0.89 -6.67
N LYS A 25 -3.19 -0.56 -7.33
CA LYS A 25 -1.88 -0.44 -6.68
C LYS A 25 -1.87 0.66 -5.61
N GLN A 26 -2.48 1.81 -5.89
CA GLN A 26 -2.62 2.90 -4.91
C GLN A 26 -3.50 2.52 -3.72
N ASN A 27 -4.64 1.86 -3.96
CA ASN A 27 -5.51 1.40 -2.87
C ASN A 27 -4.80 0.44 -1.92
N ARG A 28 -4.00 -0.51 -2.46
CA ARG A 28 -3.20 -1.43 -1.64
C ARG A 28 -2.16 -0.68 -0.79
N LEU A 29 -1.46 0.28 -1.39
CA LEU A 29 -0.51 1.13 -0.66
C LEU A 29 -1.20 1.91 0.47
N PHE A 30 -2.38 2.47 0.21
CA PHE A 30 -3.16 3.17 1.23
C PHE A 30 -3.60 2.23 2.38
N SER A 31 -4.02 1.00 2.07
CA SER A 31 -4.30 -0.02 3.09
C SER A 31 -3.07 -0.32 3.94
N LEU A 32 -1.90 -0.49 3.31
CA LEU A 32 -0.64 -0.75 4.02
C LEU A 32 -0.23 0.43 4.91
N LEU A 33 -0.33 1.67 4.41
CA LEU A 33 -0.03 2.89 5.15
C LEU A 33 -1.01 3.13 6.31
N SER A 34 -2.26 2.69 6.19
CA SER A 34 -3.25 2.74 7.27
C SER A 34 -3.10 1.60 8.29
N GLY A 35 -2.12 0.70 8.12
CA GLY A 35 -1.87 -0.41 9.04
C GLY A 35 -2.79 -1.62 8.84
N THR A 36 -3.44 -1.73 7.67
CA THR A 36 -4.36 -2.83 7.31
C THR A 36 -3.77 -3.70 6.21
N CYS A 37 -3.68 -5.02 6.43
CA CYS A 37 -3.15 -5.90 5.40
C CYS A 37 -4.17 -6.08 4.26
N PRO A 38 -3.83 -5.79 2.98
CA PRO A 38 -4.76 -5.96 1.86
C PRO A 38 -5.08 -7.44 1.56
N SER A 39 -4.26 -8.39 2.03
CA SER A 39 -4.46 -9.83 1.80
C SER A 39 -5.30 -10.49 2.89
N CYS A 40 -4.92 -10.37 4.17
CA CYS A 40 -5.63 -11.02 5.28
C CYS A 40 -6.62 -10.11 6.02
N LYS A 41 -6.69 -8.82 5.67
CA LYS A 41 -7.57 -7.80 6.28
C LYS A 41 -7.36 -7.55 7.77
N GLU A 42 -6.31 -8.11 8.38
CA GLU A 42 -6.00 -7.83 9.77
C GLU A 42 -5.49 -6.38 9.93
N THR A 43 -5.90 -5.77 11.04
CA THR A 43 -5.58 -4.40 11.46
C THR A 43 -4.85 -4.41 12.81
N LYS A 44 -4.17 -3.31 13.13
CA LYS A 44 -3.47 -3.14 14.42
C LYS A 44 -4.33 -3.60 15.61
N LYS A 45 -3.79 -4.46 16.45
CA LYS A 45 -4.47 -4.97 17.64
C LYS A 45 -4.15 -4.03 18.81
N VAL A 46 -5.18 -3.45 19.43
CA VAL A 46 -5.02 -2.61 20.62
C VAL A 46 -5.48 -3.41 21.83
N PHE A 47 -4.55 -3.70 22.72
CA PHE A 47 -4.80 -4.36 23.99
C PHE A 47 -4.84 -3.30 25.08
N PHE A 48 -5.79 -3.41 26.01
CA PHE A 48 -5.85 -2.56 27.18
C PHE A 48 -5.50 -3.39 28.40
N ASP A 49 -4.46 -2.98 29.12
CA ASP A 49 -4.08 -3.60 30.37
C ASP A 49 -4.68 -2.81 31.54
N LYS A 50 -5.58 -3.48 32.29
CA LYS A 50 -6.25 -2.90 33.46
C LYS A 50 -5.32 -2.74 34.66
N THR A 51 -4.20 -3.45 34.70
CA THR A 51 -3.28 -3.40 35.84
C THR A 51 -2.31 -2.24 35.75
N SER A 52 -1.83 -1.90 34.55
CA SER A 52 -0.94 -0.76 34.31
C SER A 52 -1.68 0.49 33.80
N ASN A 53 -2.98 0.41 33.49
CA ASN A 53 -3.75 1.46 32.81
C ASN A 53 -3.10 1.95 31.50
N THR A 54 -2.44 1.04 30.77
CA THR A 54 -1.78 1.36 29.49
C THR A 54 -2.41 0.63 28.32
N HIS A 55 -2.42 1.28 27.15
CA HIS A 55 -2.80 0.67 25.89
C HIS A 55 -1.55 0.15 25.17
N PHE A 56 -1.55 -1.13 24.79
CA PHE A 56 -0.51 -1.74 23.96
C PHE A 56 -1.04 -1.89 22.54
N THR A 57 -0.38 -1.25 21.58
CA THR A 57 -0.72 -1.42 20.17
C THR A 57 0.29 -2.36 19.52
N GLN A 58 -0.19 -3.48 19.00
CA GLN A 58 0.61 -4.39 18.20
C GLN A 58 0.39 -4.07 16.72
N GLU A 59 1.41 -3.49 16.09
CA GLU A 59 1.40 -3.26 14.66
C GLU A 59 1.59 -4.57 13.89
N ILE A 60 0.71 -4.81 12.92
CA ILE A 60 0.73 -6.01 12.07
C ILE A 60 1.57 -5.77 10.82
N ILE A 61 1.70 -4.52 10.39
CA ILE A 61 2.49 -4.13 9.23
C ILE A 61 3.78 -3.52 9.73
N LYS A 62 4.90 -4.10 9.30
CA LYS A 62 6.24 -3.59 9.58
C LYS A 62 6.78 -2.93 8.31
N PRO A 63 6.84 -1.58 8.26
CA PRO A 63 7.54 -0.88 7.19
C PRO A 63 9.06 -0.95 7.42
N ARG A 64 9.83 -1.17 6.34
CA ARG A 64 11.29 -1.13 6.34
C ARG A 64 11.76 -0.33 5.15
N VAL A 65 12.48 0.76 5.39
CA VAL A 65 13.13 1.53 4.32
C VAL A 65 14.34 0.74 3.82
N LEU A 66 14.37 0.42 2.53
CA LEU A 66 15.47 -0.27 1.86
C LEU A 66 16.46 0.69 1.22
N LYS A 67 15.94 1.75 0.61
CA LYS A 67 16.74 2.83 0.02
C LYS A 67 16.09 4.16 0.34
N ASP A 68 16.90 5.10 0.81
CA ASP A 68 16.49 6.47 1.10
C ASP A 68 17.29 7.41 0.19
N TYR A 69 16.60 8.14 -0.68
CA TYR A 69 17.20 9.15 -1.54
C TYR A 69 17.03 10.57 -0.97
N GLY A 70 16.75 10.69 0.33
CA GLY A 70 16.62 11.94 1.08
C GLY A 70 15.20 12.52 1.09
N CYS A 71 15.04 13.66 1.77
CA CYS A 71 13.74 14.34 1.95
C CYS A 71 13.13 14.94 0.69
N SER A 72 13.84 14.92 -0.45
CA SER A 72 13.31 15.28 -1.77
C SER A 72 13.32 14.11 -2.75
N GLY A 73 13.84 12.97 -2.32
CA GLY A 73 13.97 11.77 -3.13
C GLY A 73 12.78 10.82 -2.96
N VAL A 74 12.84 9.74 -3.71
CA VAL A 74 11.95 8.60 -3.52
C VAL A 74 12.49 7.79 -2.32
N LYS A 75 11.64 7.09 -1.57
CA LYS A 75 12.05 6.09 -0.58
C LYS A 75 11.48 4.75 -1.02
N ASP A 76 12.34 3.75 -1.12
CA ASP A 76 11.89 2.38 -1.38
C ASP A 76 11.58 1.72 -0.03
N VAL A 77 10.30 1.47 0.21
CA VAL A 77 9.80 0.89 1.46
C VAL A 77 9.25 -0.50 1.20
N GLU A 78 9.76 -1.46 1.97
CA GLU A 78 9.23 -2.80 2.07
C GLU A 78 8.19 -2.84 3.19
N PHE A 79 6.98 -3.31 2.88
CA PHE A 79 5.93 -3.57 3.87
C PHE A 79 5.81 -5.07 4.09
N LEU A 80 5.99 -5.51 5.33
CA LEU A 80 5.82 -6.91 5.74
C LEU A 80 4.61 -7.04 6.66
N CYS A 81 3.67 -7.93 6.32
CA CYS A 81 2.59 -8.32 7.21
C CYS A 81 3.05 -9.48 8.10
N THR A 82 3.03 -9.30 9.43
CA THR A 82 3.43 -10.34 10.39
C THR A 82 2.42 -11.47 10.53
N SER A 83 1.19 -11.27 10.06
CA SER A 83 0.11 -12.25 10.18
C SER A 83 0.12 -13.30 9.08
N CYS A 84 0.21 -12.85 7.82
CA CYS A 84 0.16 -13.73 6.65
C CYS A 84 1.48 -13.82 5.88
N GLY A 85 2.52 -13.08 6.28
CA GLY A 85 3.82 -13.07 5.60
C GLY A 85 3.84 -12.31 4.27
N LEU A 86 2.77 -11.56 3.95
CA LEU A 86 2.72 -10.71 2.75
C LEU A 86 3.89 -9.71 2.76
N LYS A 87 4.65 -9.68 1.66
CA LYS A 87 5.76 -8.76 1.45
C LYS A 87 5.53 -7.97 0.16
N GLU A 88 5.46 -6.64 0.26
CA GLU A 88 5.28 -5.75 -0.88
C GLU A 88 6.30 -4.61 -0.86
N LEU A 89 6.81 -4.23 -2.03
CA LEU A 89 7.74 -3.11 -2.20
C LEU A 89 7.04 -1.93 -2.86
N TYR A 90 7.21 -0.76 -2.28
CA TYR A 90 6.69 0.49 -2.82
C TYR A 90 7.73 1.59 -2.78
N SER A 91 7.87 2.27 -3.91
CA SER A 91 8.62 3.51 -4.02
C SER A 91 7.67 4.67 -3.72
N ILE A 92 7.85 5.32 -2.57
CA ILE A 92 7.02 6.44 -2.10
C ILE A 92 7.80 7.74 -2.19
N ASN A 93 7.16 8.84 -2.60
CA ASN A 93 7.82 10.13 -2.65
C ASN A 93 7.96 10.74 -1.25
N SER A 94 9.05 11.45 -1.01
CA SER A 94 9.39 12.05 0.29
C SER A 94 8.34 12.99 0.88
N GLN A 95 7.46 13.59 0.08
CA GLN A 95 6.35 14.41 0.58
C GLN A 95 5.35 13.61 1.44
N MET A 96 5.26 12.30 1.25
CA MET A 96 4.48 11.38 2.10
C MET A 96 5.35 10.70 3.18
N GLY A 97 6.66 10.98 3.22
CA GLY A 97 7.66 10.20 3.95
C GLY A 97 8.67 11.00 4.78
N CYS A 98 8.38 12.28 5.09
CA CYS A 98 9.22 13.13 5.95
C CYS A 98 9.07 12.82 7.46
N GLY A 99 8.58 11.62 7.82
CA GLY A 99 8.38 11.21 9.21
C GLY A 99 8.20 9.70 9.42
N ILE A 100 8.55 8.88 8.41
CA ILE A 100 8.78 7.43 8.58
C ILE A 100 10.20 7.20 9.06
#